data_AF-A0A1M7SPK2-F1
#
_entry.id   AF-A0A1M7SPK2-F1
#
_cell.length_a   1.000
_cell.length_b   1.000
_cell.length_c   1.000
_cell.angle_alpha   90.00
_cell.angle_beta   90.00
_cell.angle_gamma   90.00
#
_symmetry.space_group_name_H-M   'P 1'
#
loop_
_entity.id
_entity.type
_entity.pdbx_description
1 polymer ?
#
loop_
_entity_poly.entity_id
_entity_poly.type
_entity_poly.pdbx_seq_one_letter_code
_entity_poly.pdbx_strand_id
1 'polypeptide(L)'
;MTSSQNLRTVKVFRYDPEKKDAGHFDTYSLNIEHPEITTILDVLIRLQKEQDSSLSFRFACRVNMCGSCGMVINGREGLACKTNVSDVPAGQDITLRPLNHFPVIKDLVVDMGPFFEKYEDTLPFFEPKEQRDEPYVILPSNKKRIDIGMATDCIACGCCVSSCTMVNNHEGYSGPAALNRAFTLLADERDALFVPRLTRALDSCYNCRTEFNCTEVCPKQISGTRAIKYIQRLAVTHLKDIAPIEAHPAEELPPKPPKEESTASCCCHAKHEEVDPSRRSFLRSTAGLISVGTALALGGVLGVAAVGPTLNDQPKQWVSVGSVDGFAIGSINTVMLKYTRKNAFHKQDVQQPVLVRRDTEKDFVLFSSSCPHLGCSVSWDNVSERFKCACHGGAFDRDGKVLAGPPPRPLDRLQWRVEDNIVKVEVV
;
A
#
# COMPACT_ATOMS: atom_id res chain seq x y z
N MET A 1 37.51 -4.00 33.63
CA MET A 1 36.64 -4.09 32.44
C MET A 1 35.87 -2.79 32.37
N THR A 2 36.29 -1.89 31.50
CA THR A 2 35.66 -0.58 31.30
C THR A 2 34.31 -0.80 30.65
N SER A 3 33.22 -0.69 31.43
CA SER A 3 31.86 -0.59 30.91
C SER A 3 31.81 0.60 29.97
N SER A 4 31.79 0.36 28.66
CA SER A 4 31.50 1.42 27.71
C SER A 4 30.05 1.83 27.95
N GLN A 5 29.83 2.99 28.54
CA GLN A 5 28.49 3.54 28.72
C GLN A 5 27.89 3.77 27.33
N ASN A 6 27.03 2.85 26.89
CA ASN A 6 26.25 2.99 25.67
C ASN A 6 25.01 3.82 26.00
N LEU A 7 25.22 5.11 26.19
CA LEU A 7 24.15 6.08 26.38
C LEU A 7 23.33 6.16 25.09
N ARG A 8 22.03 5.86 25.17
CA ARG A 8 21.09 5.95 24.05
C ARG A 8 20.05 7.02 24.34
N THR A 9 19.75 7.80 23.30
CA THR A 9 18.61 8.72 23.27
C THR A 9 17.38 7.95 22.82
N VAL A 10 16.30 8.01 23.61
CA VAL A 10 15.03 7.36 23.33
C VAL A 10 13.94 8.41 23.23
N LYS A 11 13.33 8.53 22.05
CA LYS A 11 12.21 9.43 21.75
C LYS A 11 10.93 8.62 21.76
N VAL A 12 10.02 8.93 22.67
CA VAL A 12 8.75 8.19 22.83
C VAL A 12 7.60 9.13 22.54
N PHE A 13 6.68 8.69 21.67
CA PHE A 13 5.44 9.43 21.45
C PHE A 13 4.57 9.37 22.71
N ARG A 14 4.12 10.55 23.15
CA ARG A 14 3.29 10.77 24.32
C ARG A 14 1.98 11.39 23.91
N TYR A 15 0.91 10.95 24.53
CA TYR A 15 -0.42 11.49 24.31
C TYR A 15 -1.27 11.24 25.55
N ASP A 16 -1.93 12.30 26.02
CA ASP A 16 -2.83 12.24 27.17
C ASP A 16 -4.22 12.77 26.80
N PRO A 17 -5.27 11.90 26.75
CA PRO A 17 -6.59 12.31 26.28
C PRO A 17 -7.23 13.40 27.16
N GLU A 18 -6.82 13.51 28.43
CA GLU A 18 -7.32 14.55 29.34
C GLU A 18 -6.74 15.93 29.03
N LYS A 19 -5.55 16.01 28.42
CA LYS A 19 -4.85 17.28 28.14
C LYS A 19 -5.27 17.92 26.82
N LYS A 20 -6.08 17.24 25.99
CA LYS A 20 -6.54 17.70 24.66
C LYS A 20 -5.40 18.21 23.76
N ASP A 21 -4.22 17.60 23.83
CA ASP A 21 -3.11 17.89 22.91
C ASP A 21 -3.10 16.94 21.70
N ALA A 22 -2.23 17.20 20.72
CA ALA A 22 -2.09 16.36 19.53
C ALA A 22 -1.05 15.22 19.69
N GLY A 23 -0.57 15.03 20.92
CA GLY A 23 0.61 14.24 21.23
C GLY A 23 1.92 14.92 20.83
N HIS A 24 3.00 14.49 21.48
CA HIS A 24 4.35 15.04 21.29
C HIS A 24 5.40 13.94 21.52
N PHE A 25 6.66 14.25 21.25
CA PHE A 25 7.76 13.34 21.58
C PHE A 25 8.49 13.81 22.83
N ASP A 26 8.52 12.94 23.84
CA ASP A 26 9.43 13.09 24.97
C ASP A 26 10.76 12.41 24.65
N THR A 27 11.84 13.00 25.14
CA THR A 27 13.19 12.49 24.94
C THR A 27 13.78 12.07 26.29
N TYR A 28 14.24 10.83 26.35
CA TYR A 28 14.87 10.23 27.51
C TYR A 28 16.29 9.83 27.17
N SER A 29 17.16 9.82 28.17
CA SER A 29 18.51 9.28 28.06
C SER A 29 18.63 8.05 28.95
N LEU A 30 19.06 6.93 28.38
CA LEU A 30 19.17 5.67 29.09
C LEU A 30 20.53 5.02 28.80
N ASN A 31 21.27 4.66 29.84
CA ASN A 31 22.47 3.83 29.68
C ASN A 31 22.06 2.37 29.50
N ILE A 32 22.52 1.74 28.41
CA ILE A 32 22.17 0.35 28.06
C ILE A 32 23.45 -0.48 27.97
N GLU A 33 23.77 -1.20 29.04
CA GLU A 33 25.04 -1.94 29.15
C GLU A 33 25.17 -3.06 28.10
N HIS A 34 24.08 -3.79 27.86
CA HIS A 34 24.05 -4.97 26.99
C HIS A 34 23.00 -4.83 25.86
N PRO A 35 23.23 -3.99 24.84
CA PRO A 35 22.26 -3.72 23.78
C PRO A 35 21.87 -4.95 22.94
N GLU A 36 22.70 -5.99 22.92
CA GLU A 36 22.50 -7.26 22.20
C GLU A 36 21.44 -8.19 22.80
N ILE A 37 21.14 -8.03 24.10
CA ILE A 37 20.09 -8.79 24.82
C ILE A 37 19.00 -7.89 25.40
N THR A 38 19.21 -6.57 25.43
CA THR A 38 18.20 -5.61 25.91
C THR A 38 17.19 -5.38 24.80
N THR A 39 15.92 -5.71 25.06
CA THR A 39 14.84 -5.46 24.10
C THR A 39 14.29 -4.04 24.22
N ILE A 40 13.56 -3.59 23.20
CA ILE A 40 12.82 -2.32 23.26
C ILE A 40 11.76 -2.35 24.39
N LEU A 41 11.20 -3.52 24.70
CA LEU A 41 10.31 -3.66 25.86
C LEU A 41 11.05 -3.41 27.18
N ASP A 42 12.28 -3.91 27.33
CA ASP A 42 13.07 -3.66 28.53
C ASP A 42 13.40 -2.17 28.67
N VAL A 43 13.69 -1.48 27.57
CA VAL A 43 13.84 -0.01 27.54
C VAL A 43 12.58 0.68 28.04
N LEU A 44 11.40 0.34 27.51
CA LEU A 44 10.12 0.94 27.94
C LEU A 44 9.82 0.71 29.43
N ILE A 45 10.07 -0.51 29.92
CA ILE A 45 9.89 -0.85 31.35
C ILE A 45 10.84 -0.03 32.22
N ARG A 46 12.10 0.13 31.80
CA ARG A 46 13.07 0.95 32.52
C ARG A 46 12.69 2.43 32.53
N LEU A 47 12.31 2.99 31.39
CA LEU A 47 11.81 4.37 31.33
C LEU A 47 10.62 4.57 32.27
N GLN A 48 9.65 3.65 32.24
CA GLN A 48 8.48 3.73 33.11
C GLN A 48 8.82 3.68 34.61
N LYS A 49 9.79 2.84 34.99
CA LYS A 49 10.16 2.65 36.41
C LYS A 49 11.13 3.70 36.94
N GLU A 50 12.07 4.14 36.10
CA GLU A 50 13.22 4.95 36.51
C GLU A 50 13.00 6.44 36.25
N GLN A 51 12.21 6.82 35.24
CA GLN A 51 12.14 8.21 34.75
C GLN A 51 10.71 8.76 34.67
N ASP A 52 9.74 7.95 34.23
CA ASP A 52 8.37 8.44 34.02
C ASP A 52 7.30 7.34 34.19
N SER A 53 6.69 7.28 35.38
CA SER A 53 5.64 6.32 35.71
C SER A 53 4.31 6.53 34.98
N SER A 54 4.12 7.65 34.29
CA SER A 54 2.90 7.92 33.52
C SER A 54 2.90 7.28 32.13
N LEU A 55 4.06 6.83 31.65
CA LEU A 55 4.23 6.23 30.33
C LEU A 55 3.40 4.95 30.19
N SER A 56 2.55 4.89 29.15
CA SER A 56 1.62 3.79 28.91
C SER A 56 1.94 3.00 27.63
N PHE A 57 2.01 1.67 27.75
CA PHE A 57 2.21 0.74 26.63
C PHE A 57 1.65 -0.65 26.97
N ARG A 58 1.32 -1.45 25.95
CA ARG A 58 0.82 -2.82 26.14
C ARG A 58 1.94 -3.85 25.99
N PHE A 59 1.97 -4.83 26.90
CA PHE A 59 2.81 -6.02 26.80
C PHE A 59 2.24 -7.14 27.68
N ALA A 60 2.65 -8.38 27.44
CA ALA A 60 2.31 -9.51 28.30
C ALA A 60 3.40 -10.59 28.29
N CYS A 61 3.47 -11.41 27.23
CA CYS A 61 4.24 -12.67 27.26
C CYS A 61 5.76 -12.53 27.35
N ARG A 62 6.34 -11.39 26.92
CA ARG A 62 7.80 -11.16 26.76
C ARG A 62 8.56 -12.14 25.85
N VAL A 63 7.86 -13.07 25.19
CA VAL A 63 8.45 -14.13 24.36
C VAL A 63 7.87 -14.14 22.94
N ASN A 64 7.51 -12.97 22.40
CA ASN A 64 7.09 -12.76 21.00
C ASN A 64 5.85 -13.54 20.49
N MET A 65 4.97 -14.02 21.39
CA MET A 65 3.83 -14.87 21.02
C MET A 65 2.44 -14.25 21.22
N CYS A 66 2.25 -13.31 22.16
CA CYS A 66 0.91 -12.74 22.43
C CYS A 66 0.49 -11.61 21.47
N GLY A 67 1.44 -11.00 20.75
CA GLY A 67 1.18 -9.87 19.85
C GLY A 67 0.92 -8.50 20.50
N SER A 68 0.71 -8.41 21.82
CA SER A 68 0.26 -7.17 22.49
C SER A 68 1.22 -5.99 22.44
N CYS A 69 2.52 -6.23 22.24
CA CYS A 69 3.56 -5.19 22.22
C CYS A 69 3.92 -4.72 20.80
N GLY A 70 3.00 -4.86 19.85
CA GLY A 70 3.13 -4.30 18.50
C GLY A 70 3.18 -2.77 18.55
N MET A 71 4.19 -2.18 17.92
CA MET A 71 4.37 -0.74 17.81
C MET A 71 5.29 -0.39 16.63
N VAL A 72 5.49 0.90 16.37
CA VAL A 72 6.43 1.38 15.35
C VAL A 72 7.76 1.76 16.02
N ILE A 73 8.83 1.07 15.64
CA ILE A 73 10.19 1.23 16.16
C ILE A 73 11.07 1.74 15.02
N ASN A 74 11.62 2.96 15.18
CA ASN A 74 12.43 3.64 14.16
C ASN A 74 11.78 3.69 12.77
N GLY A 75 10.45 3.81 12.73
CA GLY A 75 9.68 3.87 11.48
C GLY A 75 9.26 2.54 10.89
N ARG A 76 9.57 1.42 11.54
CA ARG A 76 9.18 0.08 11.12
C ARG A 76 8.35 -0.61 12.19
N GLU A 77 7.26 -1.28 11.80
CA GLU A 77 6.47 -2.07 12.73
C GLU A 77 7.26 -3.26 13.27
N GLY A 78 7.12 -3.51 14.57
CA GLY A 78 7.78 -4.60 15.26
C GLY A 78 7.13 -4.91 16.60
N LEU A 79 7.61 -5.98 17.23
CA LEU A 79 7.24 -6.32 18.60
C LEU A 79 8.33 -5.81 19.53
N ALA A 80 7.97 -4.98 20.52
CA ALA A 80 8.94 -4.42 21.45
C ALA A 80 9.75 -5.50 22.20
N CYS A 81 9.13 -6.65 22.52
CA CYS A 81 9.81 -7.75 23.20
C CYS A 81 10.66 -8.64 22.28
N LYS A 82 10.65 -8.41 20.98
CA LYS A 82 11.43 -9.18 19.99
C LYS A 82 12.59 -8.35 19.45
N THR A 83 12.41 -7.04 19.31
CA THR A 83 13.42 -6.13 18.76
C THR A 83 14.45 -5.79 19.84
N ASN A 84 15.72 -6.07 19.55
CA ASN A 84 16.83 -5.71 20.41
C ASN A 84 17.28 -4.28 20.15
N VAL A 85 17.89 -3.66 21.15
CA VAL A 85 18.50 -2.33 21.03
C VAL A 85 19.64 -2.34 20.00
N SER A 86 20.33 -3.48 19.85
CA SER A 86 21.35 -3.71 18.82
C SER A 86 20.81 -3.72 17.39
N ASP A 87 19.50 -3.96 17.20
CA ASP A 87 18.88 -3.92 15.87
C ASP A 87 18.75 -2.49 15.35
N VAL A 88 18.86 -1.50 16.25
CA VAL A 88 18.90 -0.08 15.91
C VAL A 88 20.37 0.39 15.90
N PRO A 89 20.87 0.97 14.79
CA PRO A 89 22.24 1.46 14.70
C PRO A 89 22.65 2.32 15.90
N ALA A 90 23.85 2.10 16.43
CA ALA A 90 24.29 2.71 17.69
C ALA A 90 24.27 4.26 17.68
N GLY A 91 24.54 4.87 16.51
CA GLY A 91 24.50 6.33 16.33
C GLY A 91 23.12 6.92 16.04
N GLN A 92 22.07 6.10 16.04
CA GLN A 92 20.70 6.53 15.77
C GLN A 92 19.86 6.51 17.05
N ASP A 93 19.08 7.58 17.24
CA ASP A 93 18.08 7.66 18.31
C ASP A 93 17.05 6.54 18.15
N ILE A 94 16.60 5.98 19.27
CA ILE A 94 15.49 5.03 19.31
C ILE A 94 14.20 5.84 19.30
N THR A 95 13.37 5.71 18.27
CA THR A 95 12.09 6.43 18.16
C THR A 95 10.93 5.45 18.22
N LEU A 96 10.05 5.61 19.20
CA LEU A 96 8.92 4.73 19.47
C LEU A 96 7.60 5.46 19.25
N ARG A 97 6.71 4.86 18.45
CA ARG A 97 5.39 5.39 18.12
C ARG A 97 4.32 4.30 18.24
N PRO A 98 3.05 4.67 18.51
CA PRO A 98 1.94 3.74 18.41
C PRO A 98 1.83 3.15 16.99
N LEU A 99 1.10 2.03 16.85
CA LEU A 99 0.75 1.47 15.54
C LEU A 99 -0.01 2.52 14.70
N ASN A 100 0.30 2.62 13.41
CA ASN A 100 -0.37 3.54 12.49
C ASN A 100 -1.77 3.03 12.14
N HIS A 101 -2.68 3.94 11.79
CA HIS A 101 -4.05 3.63 11.35
C HIS A 101 -4.97 3.06 12.44
N PHE A 102 -4.51 3.06 13.70
CA PHE A 102 -5.33 2.78 14.86
C PHE A 102 -5.54 4.08 15.66
N PRO A 103 -6.74 4.33 16.19
CA PRO A 103 -6.96 5.43 17.12
C PRO A 103 -6.04 5.29 18.35
N VAL A 104 -5.35 6.35 18.74
CA VAL A 104 -4.47 6.34 19.93
C VAL A 104 -5.33 6.59 21.18
N ILE A 105 -5.19 5.74 22.20
CA ILE A 105 -5.86 5.89 23.49
C ILE A 105 -5.00 6.72 24.44
N LYS A 106 -3.73 6.33 24.63
CA LYS A 106 -2.75 7.03 25.48
C LYS A 106 -1.34 6.56 25.11
N ASP A 107 -0.40 7.48 24.91
CA ASP A 107 1.00 7.19 24.56
C ASP A 107 1.14 6.16 23.41
N LEU A 108 1.63 4.95 23.71
CA LEU A 108 1.85 3.87 22.74
C LEU A 108 0.67 2.87 22.68
N VAL A 109 -0.40 3.11 23.44
CA VAL A 109 -1.61 2.27 23.47
C VAL A 109 -2.60 2.74 22.42
N VAL A 110 -3.00 1.83 21.54
CA VAL A 110 -4.01 2.07 20.49
C VAL A 110 -5.29 1.29 20.75
N ASP A 111 -6.39 1.74 20.17
CA ASP A 111 -7.64 1.01 20.11
C ASP A 111 -7.56 -0.09 19.05
N MET A 112 -7.77 -1.34 19.48
CA MET A 112 -7.76 -2.52 18.60
C MET A 112 -9.17 -2.94 18.17
N GLY A 113 -10.23 -2.27 18.64
CA GLY A 113 -11.62 -2.57 18.31
C GLY A 113 -11.86 -2.67 16.79
N PRO A 114 -11.52 -1.62 16.00
CA PRO A 114 -11.72 -1.65 14.55
C PRO A 114 -10.96 -2.78 13.83
N PHE A 115 -9.84 -3.23 14.39
CA PHE A 115 -9.09 -4.37 13.86
C PHE A 115 -9.83 -5.69 14.09
N PHE A 116 -10.38 -5.91 15.28
CA PHE A 116 -11.10 -7.13 15.60
C PHE A 116 -12.46 -7.19 14.92
N GLU A 117 -13.15 -6.05 14.75
CA GLU A 117 -14.39 -5.97 13.95
C GLU A 117 -14.16 -6.47 12.51
N LYS A 118 -13.10 -5.94 11.85
CA LYS A 118 -12.72 -6.40 10.50
C LYS A 118 -12.25 -7.85 10.46
N TYR A 119 -11.65 -8.34 11.56
CA TYR A 119 -11.23 -9.73 11.68
C TYR A 119 -12.43 -10.67 11.81
N GLU A 120 -13.42 -10.30 12.62
CA GLU A 120 -14.67 -11.04 12.85
C GLU A 120 -15.56 -11.09 11.62
N ASP A 121 -15.60 -10.01 10.83
CA ASP A 121 -16.35 -9.98 9.56
C ASP A 121 -15.87 -11.08 8.59
N THR A 122 -14.61 -11.52 8.65
CA THR A 122 -14.12 -12.64 7.82
C THR A 122 -14.59 -14.04 8.27
N LEU A 123 -15.53 -14.11 9.21
CA LEU A 123 -16.07 -15.34 9.82
C LEU A 123 -14.99 -16.22 10.47
N PRO A 124 -14.08 -15.73 11.32
CA PRO A 124 -12.77 -16.34 11.63
C PRO A 124 -12.79 -17.66 12.43
N PHE A 125 -13.90 -18.38 12.45
CA PHE A 125 -14.11 -19.69 13.06
C PHE A 125 -14.25 -20.78 12.00
N PHE A 126 -14.00 -22.01 12.43
CA PHE A 126 -14.14 -23.22 11.61
C PHE A 126 -15.54 -23.79 11.77
N GLU A 127 -16.21 -24.10 10.65
CA GLU A 127 -17.51 -24.78 10.64
C GLU A 127 -17.34 -26.15 9.95
N PRO A 128 -17.58 -27.27 10.62
CA PRO A 128 -17.37 -28.58 10.01
C PRO A 128 -18.41 -28.90 8.92
N LYS A 129 -17.98 -29.35 7.74
CA LYS A 129 -18.89 -29.88 6.70
C LYS A 129 -19.66 -31.13 7.12
N GLU A 130 -19.03 -31.95 7.95
CA GLU A 130 -19.58 -33.22 8.43
C GLU A 130 -19.55 -33.22 9.96
N GLN A 131 -20.68 -33.58 10.57
CA GLN A 131 -20.71 -33.86 12.01
C GLN A 131 -19.94 -35.15 12.30
N ARG A 132 -18.98 -35.07 13.22
CA ARG A 132 -18.10 -36.17 13.59
C ARG A 132 -17.80 -36.12 15.08
N ASP A 133 -17.81 -37.27 15.72
CA ASP A 133 -17.36 -37.42 17.11
C ASP A 133 -15.83 -37.55 17.19
N GLU A 134 -15.21 -38.11 16.13
CA GLU A 134 -13.76 -38.32 16.04
C GLU A 134 -13.05 -37.17 15.31
N PRO A 135 -11.90 -36.68 15.83
CA PRO A 135 -11.11 -35.63 15.18
C PRO A 135 -10.67 -35.97 13.75
N TYR A 136 -10.49 -34.94 12.91
CA TYR A 136 -9.88 -35.10 11.60
C TYR A 136 -8.40 -35.49 11.73
N VAL A 137 -7.98 -36.55 11.05
CA VAL A 137 -6.57 -36.93 10.94
C VAL A 137 -5.93 -36.17 9.78
N ILE A 138 -5.03 -35.23 10.10
CA ILE A 138 -4.26 -34.48 9.10
C ILE A 138 -2.78 -34.81 9.28
N LEU A 139 -2.21 -35.48 8.27
CA LEU A 139 -0.78 -35.73 8.24
C LEU A 139 -0.01 -34.41 8.04
N PRO A 140 1.09 -34.17 8.77
CA PRO A 140 1.95 -33.00 8.55
C PRO A 140 2.51 -32.91 7.12
N SER A 141 2.62 -34.05 6.42
CA SER A 141 3.05 -34.14 5.02
C SER A 141 1.97 -33.74 4.01
N ASN A 142 0.73 -33.48 4.45
CA ASN A 142 -0.35 -33.07 3.57
C ASN A 142 -0.05 -31.69 2.96
N LYS A 143 0.02 -31.62 1.63
CA LYS A 143 0.34 -30.37 0.89
C LYS A 143 -0.59 -29.21 1.26
N LYS A 144 -1.88 -29.44 1.46
CA LYS A 144 -2.86 -28.40 1.84
C LYS A 144 -2.60 -27.88 3.25
N ARG A 145 -2.22 -28.76 4.19
CA ARG A 145 -1.81 -28.36 5.55
C ARG A 145 -0.52 -27.55 5.56
N ILE A 146 0.45 -27.92 4.72
CA ILE A 146 1.71 -27.20 4.57
C ILE A 146 1.45 -25.80 3.97
N ASP A 147 0.56 -25.71 2.98
CA ASP A 147 0.26 -24.46 2.26
C ASP A 147 -0.24 -23.34 3.19
N ILE A 148 -1.13 -23.67 4.12
CA ILE A 148 -1.66 -22.72 5.11
C ILE A 148 -0.83 -22.63 6.39
N GLY A 149 0.19 -23.47 6.55
CA GLY A 149 0.74 -23.75 7.88
C GLY A 149 1.41 -22.58 8.59
N MET A 150 2.12 -21.72 7.86
CA MET A 150 2.63 -20.48 8.47
C MET A 150 1.52 -19.47 8.71
N ALA A 151 0.51 -19.43 7.83
CA ALA A 151 -0.59 -18.47 7.95
C ALA A 151 -1.45 -18.69 9.21
N THR A 152 -1.50 -19.91 9.75
CA THR A 152 -2.19 -20.23 11.00
C THR A 152 -1.50 -19.67 12.24
N ASP A 153 -0.22 -19.29 12.16
CA ASP A 153 0.56 -18.79 13.29
C ASP A 153 0.38 -17.29 13.53
N CYS A 154 -0.64 -16.68 12.92
CA CYS A 154 -0.95 -15.27 13.10
C CYS A 154 -1.32 -14.99 14.57
N ILE A 155 -0.58 -14.07 15.19
CA ILE A 155 -0.76 -13.68 16.61
C ILE A 155 -1.55 -12.38 16.78
N ALA A 156 -2.24 -11.91 15.73
CA ALA A 156 -3.06 -10.70 15.75
C ALA A 156 -2.36 -9.44 16.31
N CYS A 157 -1.07 -9.25 16.03
CA CYS A 157 -0.27 -8.14 16.59
C CYS A 157 -0.50 -6.77 15.93
N GLY A 158 -1.32 -6.68 14.86
CA GLY A 158 -1.61 -5.43 14.15
C GLY A 158 -0.50 -4.86 13.27
N CYS A 159 0.75 -5.34 13.35
CA CYS A 159 1.89 -4.82 12.57
C CYS A 159 1.61 -4.74 11.05
N CYS A 160 1.02 -5.79 10.48
CA CYS A 160 0.73 -5.82 9.05
C CYS A 160 -0.33 -4.78 8.64
N VAL A 161 -1.30 -4.51 9.51
CA VAL A 161 -2.35 -3.51 9.30
C VAL A 161 -1.77 -2.10 9.43
N SER A 162 -0.95 -1.85 10.46
CA SER A 162 -0.22 -0.58 10.64
C SER A 162 0.68 -0.24 9.45
N SER A 163 1.32 -1.23 8.84
CA SER A 163 2.21 -1.00 7.70
C SER A 163 1.48 -0.78 6.36
N CYS A 164 0.17 -1.06 6.31
CA CYS A 164 -0.58 -1.13 5.07
C CYS A 164 -1.28 0.20 4.78
N THR A 165 -0.76 0.93 3.80
CA THR A 165 -1.26 2.25 3.40
C THR A 165 -2.73 2.20 2.95
N MET A 166 -3.15 1.09 2.36
CA MET A 166 -4.51 0.89 1.87
C MET A 166 -5.54 0.80 2.98
N VAL A 167 -5.17 0.31 4.18
CA VAL A 167 -6.09 0.26 5.32
C VAL A 167 -6.49 1.67 5.76
N ASN A 168 -5.58 2.64 5.63
CA ASN A 168 -5.84 4.04 5.95
C ASN A 168 -6.80 4.72 4.97
N ASN A 169 -6.73 4.32 3.70
CA ASN A 169 -7.37 5.05 2.61
C ASN A 169 -8.68 4.42 2.13
N HIS A 170 -9.00 3.21 2.60
CA HIS A 170 -10.19 2.46 2.22
C HIS A 170 -10.85 1.87 3.46
N GLU A 171 -11.92 2.50 3.95
CA GLU A 171 -12.64 2.05 5.14
C GLU A 171 -13.14 0.60 4.99
N GLY A 172 -13.65 0.22 3.81
CA GLY A 172 -14.11 -1.13 3.48
C GLY A 172 -13.01 -2.19 3.34
N TYR A 173 -11.73 -1.83 3.45
CA TYR A 173 -10.65 -2.82 3.41
C TYR A 173 -10.45 -3.48 4.78
N SER A 174 -10.77 -4.78 4.88
CA SER A 174 -10.57 -5.60 6.09
C SER A 174 -9.09 -5.72 6.50
N GLY A 175 -8.17 -5.54 5.55
CA GLY A 175 -6.74 -5.55 5.81
C GLY A 175 -6.08 -6.94 5.84
N PRO A 176 -4.74 -6.97 5.89
CA PRO A 176 -3.97 -8.20 5.68
C PRO A 176 -4.16 -9.27 6.77
N ALA A 177 -4.39 -8.89 8.03
CA ALA A 177 -4.56 -9.86 9.12
C ALA A 177 -5.87 -10.65 8.97
N ALA A 178 -6.99 -9.95 8.73
CA ALA A 178 -8.30 -10.53 8.53
C ALA A 178 -8.31 -11.42 7.27
N LEU A 179 -7.78 -10.93 6.15
CA LEU A 179 -7.70 -11.70 4.91
C LEU A 179 -6.75 -12.92 5.02
N ASN A 180 -5.68 -12.83 5.82
CA ASN A 180 -4.86 -14.00 6.14
C ASN A 180 -5.68 -15.06 6.90
N ARG A 181 -6.52 -14.65 7.87
CA ARG A 181 -7.40 -15.59 8.57
C ARG A 181 -8.42 -16.22 7.63
N ALA A 182 -9.08 -15.42 6.78
CA ALA A 182 -10.00 -15.91 5.76
C ALA A 182 -9.32 -16.96 4.86
N PHE A 183 -8.10 -16.68 4.39
CA PHE A 183 -7.30 -17.61 3.59
C PHE A 183 -7.11 -18.96 4.28
N THR A 184 -6.74 -18.98 5.56
CA THR A 184 -6.51 -20.26 6.27
C THR A 184 -7.73 -21.18 6.27
N LEU A 185 -8.94 -20.61 6.30
CA LEU A 185 -10.20 -21.35 6.33
C LEU A 185 -10.73 -21.63 4.91
N LEU A 186 -10.55 -20.71 3.95
CA LEU A 186 -10.88 -20.94 2.54
C LEU A 186 -10.08 -22.07 1.91
N ALA A 187 -8.82 -22.23 2.32
CA ALA A 187 -7.96 -23.32 1.87
C ALA A 187 -8.18 -24.62 2.66
N ASP A 188 -9.01 -24.61 3.70
CA ASP A 188 -9.36 -25.78 4.49
C ASP A 188 -10.65 -26.42 3.98
N GLU A 189 -10.53 -27.54 3.26
CA GLU A 189 -11.67 -28.21 2.63
C GLU A 189 -12.70 -28.76 3.61
N ARG A 190 -12.35 -28.83 4.89
CA ARG A 190 -13.24 -29.28 5.96
C ARG A 190 -14.24 -28.20 6.38
N ASP A 191 -13.97 -26.93 6.03
CA ASP A 191 -14.79 -25.77 6.39
C ASP A 191 -16.04 -25.69 5.50
N ALA A 192 -17.22 -25.62 6.10
CA ALA A 192 -18.50 -25.56 5.40
C ALA A 192 -18.84 -24.15 4.88
N LEU A 193 -18.15 -23.11 5.37
CA LEU A 193 -18.47 -21.71 5.11
C LEU A 193 -17.73 -21.13 3.89
N PHE A 194 -17.29 -21.98 2.95
CA PHE A 194 -16.49 -21.54 1.80
C PHE A 194 -17.12 -20.37 1.03
N VAL A 195 -18.38 -20.50 0.58
CA VAL A 195 -19.09 -19.46 -0.19
C VAL A 195 -19.27 -18.17 0.61
N PRO A 196 -19.92 -18.15 1.79
CA PRO A 196 -20.13 -16.90 2.53
C PRO A 196 -18.83 -16.23 2.97
N ARG A 197 -17.77 -17.00 3.23
CA ARG A 197 -16.43 -16.48 3.56
C ARG A 197 -15.73 -15.89 2.35
N LEU A 198 -15.80 -16.57 1.21
CA LEU A 198 -15.20 -16.09 -0.03
C LEU A 198 -15.88 -14.79 -0.46
N THR A 199 -17.21 -14.74 -0.43
CA THR A 199 -17.99 -13.53 -0.74
C THR A 199 -17.53 -12.31 0.08
N ARG A 200 -17.45 -12.43 1.41
CA ARG A 200 -16.93 -11.34 2.27
C ARG A 200 -15.47 -10.99 2.01
N ALA A 201 -14.63 -12.00 1.81
CA ALA A 201 -13.22 -11.77 1.54
C ALA A 201 -13.01 -11.05 0.20
N LEU A 202 -13.83 -11.33 -0.82
CA LEU A 202 -13.74 -10.70 -2.13
C LEU A 202 -14.15 -9.23 -2.13
N ASP A 203 -15.17 -8.86 -1.35
CA ASP A 203 -15.60 -7.47 -1.17
C ASP A 203 -14.45 -6.56 -0.70
N SER A 204 -13.56 -7.14 0.10
CA SER A 204 -12.43 -6.43 0.70
C SER A 204 -11.12 -6.58 -0.08
N CYS A 205 -10.78 -7.78 -0.57
CA CYS A 205 -9.43 -8.13 -0.99
C CYS A 205 -8.90 -7.35 -2.20
N TYR A 206 -9.77 -6.78 -3.04
CA TYR A 206 -9.37 -6.02 -4.24
C TYR A 206 -8.82 -4.63 -3.92
N ASN A 207 -9.02 -4.14 -2.69
CA ASN A 207 -8.35 -2.92 -2.22
C ASN A 207 -6.83 -3.09 -2.05
N CYS A 208 -6.32 -4.33 -2.04
CA CYS A 208 -4.89 -4.59 -1.95
C CYS A 208 -4.14 -4.20 -3.23
N ARG A 209 -3.19 -3.27 -3.10
CA ARG A 209 -2.28 -2.84 -4.19
C ARG A 209 -0.97 -3.62 -4.28
N THR A 210 -0.84 -4.70 -3.52
CA THR A 210 0.34 -5.60 -3.59
C THR A 210 1.65 -4.88 -3.27
N GLU A 211 1.64 -4.02 -2.23
CA GLU A 211 2.82 -3.24 -1.78
C GLU A 211 3.83 -4.05 -0.97
N PHE A 212 3.47 -5.26 -0.54
CA PHE A 212 4.29 -6.16 0.29
C PHE A 212 4.68 -5.72 1.69
N ASN A 213 4.40 -4.47 2.11
CA ASN A 213 4.67 -3.99 3.48
C ASN A 213 4.20 -4.98 4.57
N CYS A 214 2.98 -5.49 4.44
CA CYS A 214 2.40 -6.43 5.39
C CYS A 214 3.18 -7.74 5.55
N THR A 215 3.85 -8.20 4.48
CA THR A 215 4.70 -9.40 4.48
C THR A 215 6.04 -9.09 5.13
N GLU A 216 6.65 -7.95 4.79
CA GLU A 216 7.95 -7.52 5.30
C GLU A 216 7.94 -7.33 6.83
N VAL A 217 6.88 -6.74 7.38
CA VAL A 217 6.82 -6.42 8.81
C VAL A 217 6.32 -7.57 9.69
N CYS A 218 5.85 -8.68 9.12
CA CYS A 218 5.24 -9.74 9.91
C CYS A 218 6.28 -10.39 10.85
N PRO A 219 6.12 -10.32 12.18
CA PRO A 219 7.09 -10.88 13.11
C PRO A 219 7.15 -12.41 13.07
N LYS A 220 6.11 -13.04 12.53
CA LYS A 220 5.96 -14.49 12.31
C LYS A 220 6.27 -14.92 10.88
N GLN A 221 6.77 -14.00 10.04
CA GLN A 221 7.15 -14.28 8.64
C GLN A 221 6.00 -14.79 7.76
N ILE A 222 4.77 -14.39 8.10
CA ILE A 222 3.57 -14.71 7.33
C ILE A 222 3.47 -13.75 6.14
N SER A 223 3.29 -14.30 4.94
CA SER A 223 3.03 -13.49 3.76
C SER A 223 1.53 -13.19 3.63
N GLY A 224 1.11 -12.04 4.18
CA GLY A 224 -0.24 -11.51 3.95
C GLY A 224 -0.53 -11.29 2.47
N THR A 225 0.47 -10.88 1.69
CA THR A 225 0.32 -10.70 0.23
C THR A 225 -0.01 -12.01 -0.47
N ARG A 226 0.64 -13.12 -0.11
CA ARG A 226 0.33 -14.45 -0.65
C ARG A 226 -1.10 -14.87 -0.32
N ALA A 227 -1.53 -14.69 0.93
CA ALA A 227 -2.89 -15.01 1.35
C ALA A 227 -3.94 -14.23 0.54
N ILE A 228 -3.73 -12.92 0.37
CA ILE A 228 -4.64 -12.07 -0.40
C ILE A 228 -4.67 -12.47 -1.88
N LYS A 229 -3.50 -12.78 -2.47
CA LYS A 229 -3.42 -13.24 -3.87
C LYS A 229 -4.08 -14.61 -4.08
N TYR A 230 -4.03 -15.48 -3.07
CA TYR A 230 -4.75 -16.74 -3.10
C TYR A 230 -6.26 -16.50 -3.19
N ILE A 231 -6.81 -15.63 -2.33
CA ILE A 231 -8.23 -15.26 -2.34
C ILE A 231 -8.65 -14.65 -3.68
N GLN A 232 -7.85 -13.71 -4.21
CA GLN A 232 -8.10 -13.09 -5.51
C GLN A 232 -8.11 -14.12 -6.66
N ARG A 233 -7.32 -15.19 -6.57
CA ARG A 233 -7.32 -16.30 -7.57
C ARG A 233 -8.56 -17.18 -7.45
N LEU A 234 -9.05 -17.43 -6.23
CA LEU A 234 -10.29 -18.18 -6.02
C LEU A 234 -11.48 -17.49 -6.71
N ALA A 235 -11.51 -16.16 -6.74
CA ALA A 235 -12.53 -15.42 -7.47
C ALA A 235 -12.62 -15.86 -8.94
N VAL A 236 -11.48 -16.04 -9.61
CA VAL A 236 -11.43 -16.40 -11.03
C VAL A 236 -12.03 -17.79 -11.27
N THR A 237 -11.81 -18.74 -10.35
CA THR A 237 -12.29 -20.12 -10.49
C THR A 237 -13.72 -20.32 -9.98
N HIS A 238 -14.21 -19.47 -9.07
CA HIS A 238 -15.51 -19.61 -8.39
C HIS A 238 -16.51 -18.49 -8.69
N LEU A 239 -16.26 -17.68 -9.73
CA LEU A 239 -17.15 -16.58 -10.17
C LEU A 239 -18.63 -16.97 -10.33
N LYS A 240 -18.92 -18.23 -10.69
CA LYS A 240 -20.29 -18.74 -10.87
C LYS A 240 -21.01 -19.08 -9.56
N ASP A 241 -20.25 -19.32 -8.49
CA ASP A 241 -20.76 -19.80 -7.21
C ASP A 241 -20.98 -18.65 -6.20
N ILE A 242 -20.56 -17.43 -6.56
CA ILE A 242 -20.62 -16.24 -5.71
C ILE A 242 -21.95 -15.52 -5.97
N ALA A 243 -22.82 -15.47 -4.96
CA ALA A 243 -23.98 -14.58 -4.97
C ALA A 243 -23.50 -13.13 -4.80
N PRO A 244 -24.02 -12.16 -5.58
CA PRO A 244 -23.78 -10.75 -5.31
C PRO A 244 -24.21 -10.41 -3.89
N ILE A 245 -23.36 -9.72 -3.14
CA ILE A 245 -23.79 -9.07 -1.89
C ILE A 245 -24.79 -7.97 -2.30
N GLU A 246 -25.84 -7.76 -1.51
CA GLU A 246 -26.69 -6.58 -1.72
C GLU A 246 -25.80 -5.32 -1.73
N ALA A 247 -25.95 -4.51 -2.78
CA ALA A 247 -25.09 -3.35 -2.99
C ALA A 247 -25.09 -2.47 -1.74
N HIS A 248 -23.91 -1.98 -1.36
CA HIS A 248 -23.84 -0.89 -0.39
C HIS A 248 -24.70 0.27 -0.93
N PRO A 249 -25.56 0.93 -0.12
CA PRO A 249 -26.51 1.95 -0.59
C PRO A 249 -25.90 3.14 -1.36
N ALA A 250 -24.58 3.24 -1.40
CA ALA A 250 -23.82 4.33 -2.01
C ALA A 250 -23.40 4.07 -3.48
N GLU A 251 -23.63 2.88 -4.05
CA GLU A 251 -23.05 2.48 -5.35
C GLU A 251 -24.03 2.21 -6.51
N GLU A 252 -25.30 2.60 -6.42
CA GLU A 252 -26.23 2.42 -7.55
C GLU A 252 -25.92 3.37 -8.73
N LEU A 253 -25.19 2.86 -9.72
CA LEU A 253 -25.07 3.45 -11.05
C LEU A 253 -26.00 2.73 -12.06
N PRO A 254 -26.54 3.45 -13.06
CA PRO A 254 -27.52 2.90 -13.98
C PRO A 254 -26.91 1.85 -14.93
N PRO A 255 -27.72 0.84 -15.36
CA PRO A 255 -27.23 -0.30 -16.10
C PRO A 255 -26.76 0.05 -17.52
N LYS A 256 -25.68 -0.61 -17.95
CA LYS A 256 -25.10 -0.49 -19.29
C LYS A 256 -25.87 -1.35 -20.31
N PRO A 257 -26.09 -0.87 -21.55
CA PRO A 257 -26.83 -1.62 -22.56
C PRO A 257 -26.05 -2.85 -23.08
N PRO A 258 -26.76 -3.88 -23.58
CA PRO A 258 -26.17 -5.16 -23.98
C PRO A 258 -25.41 -5.09 -25.31
N LYS A 259 -24.39 -5.95 -25.45
CA LYS A 259 -23.59 -6.12 -26.68
C LYS A 259 -24.13 -7.27 -27.53
N GLU A 260 -24.20 -7.05 -28.84
CA GLU A 260 -24.51 -8.07 -29.85
C GLU A 260 -23.33 -9.01 -30.11
N GLU A 261 -23.63 -10.31 -30.28
CA GLU A 261 -22.68 -11.37 -30.64
C GLU A 261 -22.52 -11.48 -32.16
N SER A 262 -21.28 -11.56 -32.65
CA SER A 262 -20.99 -11.84 -34.07
C SER A 262 -20.64 -13.31 -34.28
N THR A 263 -21.40 -13.98 -35.16
CA THR A 263 -21.14 -15.34 -35.65
C THR A 263 -20.23 -15.31 -36.88
N ALA A 264 -19.05 -15.94 -36.84
CA ALA A 264 -18.27 -16.23 -38.04
C ALA A 264 -17.86 -17.71 -38.07
N SER A 265 -18.22 -18.38 -39.17
CA SER A 265 -17.96 -19.79 -39.49
C SER A 265 -16.63 -19.95 -40.23
N CYS A 266 -15.90 -21.03 -39.94
CA CYS A 266 -14.61 -21.37 -40.55
C CYS A 266 -14.80 -22.39 -41.68
N CYS A 267 -14.26 -22.10 -42.87
CA CYS A 267 -14.27 -23.02 -44.02
C CYS A 267 -12.87 -23.56 -44.31
N CYS A 268 -12.63 -24.83 -43.94
CA CYS A 268 -11.48 -25.61 -44.39
C CYS A 268 -11.93 -26.52 -45.54
N HIS A 269 -11.40 -26.36 -46.76
CA HIS A 269 -11.09 -27.44 -47.72
C HIS A 269 -10.80 -26.91 -49.14
N ALA A 270 -9.54 -26.99 -49.56
CA ALA A 270 -9.17 -27.12 -50.97
C ALA A 270 -7.84 -27.88 -51.09
N LYS A 271 -7.79 -28.87 -51.99
CA LYS A 271 -6.62 -29.70 -52.30
C LYS A 271 -5.68 -28.94 -53.24
N HIS A 272 -4.37 -29.09 -53.06
CA HIS A 272 -3.35 -28.48 -53.92
C HIS A 272 -2.76 -29.50 -54.91
N GLU A 273 -2.71 -29.13 -56.19
CA GLU A 273 -1.94 -29.80 -57.26
C GLU A 273 -0.46 -29.34 -57.28
N GLU A 274 0.41 -30.20 -57.78
CA GLU A 274 1.87 -30.03 -57.83
C GLU A 274 2.33 -29.02 -58.90
N VAL A 275 3.37 -28.23 -58.55
CA VAL A 275 3.88 -27.11 -59.37
C VAL A 275 5.36 -27.29 -59.71
N ASP A 276 5.68 -27.06 -61.00
CA ASP A 276 7.00 -27.10 -61.65
C ASP A 276 8.13 -26.34 -60.88
N PRO A 277 9.30 -26.98 -60.66
CA PRO A 277 10.38 -26.46 -59.82
C PRO A 277 11.13 -25.24 -60.39
N SER A 278 11.09 -24.97 -61.69
CA SER A 278 11.85 -23.86 -62.31
C SER A 278 11.17 -22.50 -62.11
N ARG A 279 9.84 -22.42 -62.32
CA ARG A 279 9.02 -21.26 -61.96
C ARG A 279 8.99 -21.02 -60.47
N ARG A 280 9.01 -22.09 -59.67
CA ARG A 280 8.98 -22.02 -58.20
C ARG A 280 10.21 -21.33 -57.62
N SER A 281 11.39 -21.55 -58.20
CA SER A 281 12.64 -20.90 -57.76
C SER A 281 12.64 -19.40 -58.09
N PHE A 282 12.28 -19.03 -59.33
CA PHE A 282 12.20 -17.62 -59.74
C PHE A 282 11.13 -16.86 -58.96
N LEU A 283 9.93 -17.43 -58.82
CA LEU A 283 8.84 -16.83 -58.04
C LEU A 283 9.16 -16.77 -56.54
N ARG A 284 9.90 -17.75 -55.97
CA ARG A 284 10.36 -17.67 -54.58
C ARG A 284 11.35 -16.53 -54.35
N SER A 285 12.29 -16.33 -55.26
CA SER A 285 13.29 -15.27 -55.13
C SER A 285 12.67 -13.88 -55.32
N THR A 286 11.81 -13.71 -56.32
CA THR A 286 11.09 -12.44 -56.54
C THR A 286 10.05 -12.17 -55.46
N ALA A 287 9.25 -13.17 -55.06
CA ALA A 287 8.33 -13.02 -53.92
C ALA A 287 9.10 -12.76 -52.63
N GLY A 288 10.26 -13.38 -52.42
CA GLY A 288 11.13 -13.14 -51.27
C GLY A 288 11.62 -11.69 -51.21
N LEU A 289 12.14 -11.16 -52.31
CA LEU A 289 12.58 -9.76 -52.39
C LEU A 289 11.43 -8.76 -52.22
N ILE A 290 10.28 -9.02 -52.85
CA ILE A 290 9.07 -8.19 -52.68
C ILE A 290 8.58 -8.28 -51.23
N SER A 291 8.59 -9.46 -50.62
CA SER A 291 8.16 -9.66 -49.23
C SER A 291 9.09 -8.96 -48.25
N VAL A 292 10.40 -9.00 -48.45
CA VAL A 292 11.38 -8.29 -47.63
C VAL A 292 11.23 -6.78 -47.80
N GLY A 293 11.13 -6.29 -49.04
CA GLY A 293 10.90 -4.87 -49.31
C GLY A 293 9.59 -4.37 -48.72
N THR A 294 8.52 -5.15 -48.83
CA THR A 294 7.20 -4.83 -48.26
C THR A 294 7.25 -4.90 -46.73
N ALA A 295 7.91 -5.89 -46.14
CA ALA A 295 8.04 -6.01 -44.69
C ALA A 295 8.90 -4.89 -44.09
N LEU A 296 9.97 -4.46 -44.77
CA LEU A 296 10.78 -3.32 -44.35
C LEU A 296 10.02 -2.00 -44.51
N ALA A 297 9.27 -1.81 -45.60
CA ALA A 297 8.46 -0.63 -45.82
C ALA A 297 7.29 -0.55 -44.83
N LEU A 298 6.51 -1.63 -44.67
CA LEU A 298 5.44 -1.70 -43.67
C LEU A 298 6.01 -1.62 -42.26
N GLY A 299 7.11 -2.31 -41.97
CA GLY A 299 7.77 -2.28 -40.66
C GLY A 299 8.28 -0.88 -40.32
N GLY A 300 8.85 -0.16 -41.28
CA GLY A 300 9.26 1.24 -41.13
C GLY A 300 8.07 2.18 -40.92
N VAL A 301 7.01 2.05 -41.74
CA VAL A 301 5.80 2.88 -41.62
C VAL A 301 5.06 2.58 -40.32
N LEU A 302 4.89 1.32 -39.94
CA LEU A 302 4.27 0.92 -38.67
C LEU A 302 5.14 1.31 -37.48
N GLY A 303 6.47 1.19 -37.60
CA GLY A 303 7.41 1.64 -36.57
C GLY A 303 7.29 3.15 -36.34
N VAL A 304 7.31 3.96 -37.40
CA VAL A 304 7.13 5.42 -37.30
C VAL A 304 5.71 5.77 -36.84
N ALA A 305 4.68 5.11 -37.36
CA ALA A 305 3.29 5.43 -37.06
C ALA A 305 2.86 4.99 -35.65
N ALA A 306 3.43 3.90 -35.10
CA ALA A 306 3.11 3.38 -33.78
C ALA A 306 4.05 3.89 -32.68
N VAL A 307 5.35 4.06 -32.96
CA VAL A 307 6.36 4.46 -31.98
C VAL A 307 6.69 5.95 -32.08
N GLY A 308 6.68 6.54 -33.28
CA GLY A 308 6.98 7.96 -33.48
C GLY A 308 6.18 8.90 -32.57
N PRO A 309 4.84 8.77 -32.49
CA PRO A 309 4.02 9.57 -31.58
C PRO A 309 4.32 9.39 -30.08
N THR A 310 4.97 8.29 -29.67
CA THR A 310 5.39 8.08 -28.27
C THR A 310 6.73 8.75 -27.93
N LEU A 311 7.53 9.10 -28.96
CA LEU A 311 8.82 9.78 -28.79
C LEU A 311 8.70 11.31 -28.80
N ASN A 312 7.53 11.87 -29.14
CA ASN A 312 7.30 13.30 -29.10
C ASN A 312 7.12 13.80 -27.67
N ASP A 313 7.90 14.81 -27.29
CA ASP A 313 7.69 15.55 -26.05
C ASP A 313 6.29 16.17 -26.04
N GLN A 314 5.63 16.04 -24.90
CA GLN A 314 4.30 16.59 -24.70
C GLN A 314 4.38 18.11 -24.51
N PRO A 315 3.50 18.89 -25.15
CA PRO A 315 3.51 20.34 -24.98
C PRO A 315 3.08 20.69 -23.55
N LYS A 316 3.90 21.52 -22.90
CA LYS A 316 3.57 22.12 -21.60
C LYS A 316 2.27 22.93 -21.72
N GLN A 317 1.40 22.80 -20.74
CA GLN A 317 0.12 23.51 -20.66
C GLN A 317 -0.07 24.13 -19.28
N TRP A 318 -0.76 25.28 -19.24
CA TRP A 318 -1.07 25.99 -18.01
C TRP A 318 -2.48 25.65 -17.54
N VAL A 319 -2.59 25.02 -16.37
CA VAL A 319 -3.86 24.56 -15.81
C VAL A 319 -4.25 25.44 -14.64
N SER A 320 -5.53 25.82 -14.58
CA SER A 320 -6.08 26.62 -13.49
C SER A 320 -6.11 25.81 -12.19
N VAL A 321 -5.55 26.40 -11.14
CA VAL A 321 -5.53 25.85 -9.78
C VAL A 321 -6.70 26.43 -8.98
N GLY A 322 -6.92 27.75 -9.07
CA GLY A 322 -8.01 28.43 -8.38
C GLY A 322 -7.80 29.94 -8.35
N SER A 323 -8.81 30.67 -7.86
CA SER A 323 -8.70 32.12 -7.64
C SER A 323 -7.72 32.39 -6.50
N VAL A 324 -6.94 33.47 -6.61
CA VAL A 324 -6.02 33.95 -5.57
C VAL A 324 -6.73 34.10 -4.22
N ASP A 325 -7.97 34.59 -4.22
CA ASP A 325 -8.77 34.83 -3.00
C ASP A 325 -9.21 33.54 -2.30
N GLY A 326 -9.18 32.40 -3.02
CA GLY A 326 -9.49 31.08 -2.47
C GLY A 326 -8.40 30.48 -1.58
N PHE A 327 -7.21 31.12 -1.51
CA PHE A 327 -6.08 30.64 -0.73
C PHE A 327 -5.74 31.64 0.39
N ALA A 328 -5.93 31.27 1.66
CA ALA A 328 -5.57 32.13 2.77
C ALA A 328 -4.04 32.28 2.90
N ILE A 329 -3.56 33.46 3.29
CA ILE A 329 -2.14 33.71 3.54
C ILE A 329 -1.65 32.79 4.69
N GLY A 330 -0.53 32.12 4.48
CA GLY A 330 0.05 31.15 5.40
C GLY A 330 -0.53 29.73 5.30
N SER A 331 -1.59 29.52 4.50
CA SER A 331 -2.22 28.21 4.34
C SER A 331 -1.52 27.34 3.29
N ILE A 332 -1.62 26.02 3.48
CA ILE A 332 -1.22 24.99 2.50
C ILE A 332 -2.45 24.17 2.17
N ASN A 333 -2.85 24.20 0.91
CA ASN A 333 -4.07 23.55 0.43
C ASN A 333 -3.73 22.51 -0.62
N THR A 334 -4.47 21.39 -0.61
CA THR A 334 -4.40 20.40 -1.69
C THR A 334 -5.48 20.71 -2.70
N VAL A 335 -5.09 20.91 -3.96
CA VAL A 335 -6.01 21.19 -5.07
C VAL A 335 -5.93 20.07 -6.09
N MET A 336 -7.08 19.52 -6.48
CA MET A 336 -7.17 18.54 -7.55
C MET A 336 -7.21 19.24 -8.91
N LEU A 337 -6.10 19.20 -9.64
CA LEU A 337 -6.08 19.64 -11.02
C LEU A 337 -6.86 18.68 -11.90
N LYS A 338 -7.60 19.21 -12.85
CA LYS A 338 -8.30 18.46 -13.88
C LYS A 338 -7.87 18.99 -15.24
N TYR A 339 -7.21 18.15 -16.02
CA TYR A 339 -6.76 18.53 -17.37
C TYR A 339 -6.67 17.31 -18.27
N THR A 340 -6.74 17.53 -19.58
CA THR A 340 -6.64 16.45 -20.56
C THR A 340 -5.20 16.37 -21.06
N ARG A 341 -4.60 15.19 -20.95
CA ARG A 341 -3.27 14.87 -21.48
C ARG A 341 -3.41 13.97 -22.71
N LYS A 342 -2.66 14.26 -23.77
CA LYS A 342 -2.69 13.48 -25.01
C LYS A 342 -1.44 12.60 -25.13
N ASN A 343 -1.50 11.35 -24.70
CA ASN A 343 -0.39 10.41 -24.85
C ASN A 343 -0.47 9.71 -26.21
N ALA A 344 0.39 10.11 -27.15
CA ALA A 344 0.51 9.55 -28.50
C ALA A 344 -0.82 9.48 -29.28
N PHE A 345 -1.61 8.43 -29.07
CA PHE A 345 -2.90 8.16 -29.73
C PHE A 345 -4.12 8.39 -28.84
N HIS A 346 -3.94 8.50 -27.52
CA HIS A 346 -5.03 8.55 -26.56
C HIS A 346 -5.08 9.90 -25.84
N LYS A 347 -6.30 10.41 -25.64
CA LYS A 347 -6.57 11.48 -24.70
C LYS A 347 -7.01 10.86 -23.39
N GLN A 348 -6.40 11.30 -22.29
CA GLN A 348 -6.72 10.86 -20.95
C GLN A 348 -7.03 12.10 -20.12
N ASP A 349 -8.15 12.07 -19.41
CA ASP A 349 -8.44 13.06 -18.39
C ASP A 349 -7.66 12.70 -17.13
N VAL A 350 -6.77 13.60 -16.74
CA VAL A 350 -5.89 13.46 -15.59
C VAL A 350 -6.49 14.23 -14.42
N GLN A 351 -6.59 13.57 -13.29
CA GLN A 351 -6.84 14.20 -12.00
C GLN A 351 -5.58 14.06 -11.15
N GLN A 352 -4.91 15.18 -10.89
CA GLN A 352 -3.65 15.18 -10.16
C GLN A 352 -3.70 16.18 -8.99
N PRO A 353 -3.41 15.75 -7.76
CA PRO A 353 -3.30 16.69 -6.65
C PRO A 353 -2.04 17.55 -6.80
N VAL A 354 -2.16 18.81 -6.41
CA VAL A 354 -1.04 19.75 -6.25
C VAL A 354 -1.19 20.45 -4.91
N LEU A 355 -0.06 20.65 -4.24
CA LEU A 355 0.00 21.28 -2.93
C LEU A 355 0.33 22.76 -3.14
N VAL A 356 -0.56 23.65 -2.71
CA VAL A 356 -0.50 25.09 -2.95
C VAL A 356 -0.28 25.78 -1.62
N ARG A 357 0.90 26.38 -1.46
CA ARG A 357 1.23 27.26 -0.33
C ARG A 357 1.13 28.71 -0.77
N ARG A 358 0.48 29.55 0.03
CA ARG A 358 0.48 31.00 -0.16
C ARG A 358 1.26 31.65 0.98
N ASP A 359 2.39 32.28 0.69
CA ASP A 359 3.24 32.89 1.72
C ASP A 359 2.92 34.37 1.94
N THR A 360 2.57 35.11 0.88
CA THR A 360 2.16 36.52 0.96
C THR A 360 1.00 36.82 0.02
N GLU A 361 0.59 38.10 -0.12
CA GLU A 361 -0.49 38.50 -1.03
C GLU A 361 -0.26 38.05 -2.48
N LYS A 362 0.99 38.01 -2.95
CA LYS A 362 1.34 37.72 -4.35
C LYS A 362 2.28 36.53 -4.53
N ASP A 363 2.75 35.92 -3.44
CA ASP A 363 3.75 34.87 -3.49
C ASP A 363 3.15 33.49 -3.18
N PHE A 364 3.30 32.59 -4.14
CA PHE A 364 2.83 31.21 -4.08
C PHE A 364 4.01 30.25 -4.22
N VAL A 365 3.88 29.07 -3.61
CA VAL A 365 4.78 27.95 -3.85
C VAL A 365 3.93 26.72 -4.09
N LEU A 366 4.07 26.13 -5.27
CA LEU A 366 3.34 24.93 -5.65
C LEU A 366 4.29 23.73 -5.62
N PHE A 367 3.88 22.67 -4.96
CA PHE A 367 4.61 21.40 -4.91
C PHE A 367 3.83 20.30 -5.61
N SER A 368 4.56 19.40 -6.28
CA SER A 368 4.03 18.12 -6.70
C SER A 368 3.56 17.33 -5.47
N SER A 369 2.37 16.74 -5.53
CA SER A 369 1.92 15.79 -4.51
C SER A 369 2.56 14.39 -4.67
N SER A 370 3.53 14.25 -5.58
CA SER A 370 4.20 12.98 -5.87
C SER A 370 5.55 12.93 -5.16
N CYS A 371 5.74 11.92 -4.31
CA CYS A 371 6.97 11.72 -3.57
C CYS A 371 8.12 11.35 -4.52
N PRO A 372 9.30 12.00 -4.40
CA PRO A 372 10.45 11.75 -5.27
C PRO A 372 11.14 10.40 -5.05
N HIS A 373 10.66 9.57 -4.11
CA HIS A 373 11.12 8.20 -3.93
C HIS A 373 10.54 7.26 -5.01
N LEU A 374 9.22 7.03 -4.97
CA LEU A 374 8.50 6.07 -5.83
C LEU A 374 7.14 6.61 -6.29
N GLY A 375 6.90 7.92 -6.17
CA GLY A 375 5.68 8.58 -6.66
C GLY A 375 4.45 8.44 -5.76
N CYS A 376 4.61 7.99 -4.51
CA CYS A 376 3.51 7.94 -3.54
C CYS A 376 2.90 9.33 -3.29
N SER A 377 1.61 9.37 -2.96
CA SER A 377 0.94 10.63 -2.61
C SER A 377 1.54 11.28 -1.36
N VAL A 378 1.68 12.59 -1.42
CA VAL A 378 2.15 13.45 -0.33
C VAL A 378 1.05 14.46 -0.01
N SER A 379 0.72 14.57 1.28
CA SER A 379 -0.27 15.52 1.78
C SER A 379 0.30 16.38 2.89
N TRP A 380 -0.24 17.59 3.06
CA TRP A 380 0.08 18.44 4.21
C TRP A 380 -0.65 17.96 5.46
N ASP A 381 0.07 17.83 6.57
CA ASP A 381 -0.50 17.56 7.89
C ASP A 381 -0.40 18.82 8.75
N ASN A 382 -1.54 19.43 9.05
CA ASN A 382 -1.63 20.65 9.85
C ASN A 382 -1.13 20.46 11.29
N VAL A 383 -1.20 19.24 11.82
CA VAL A 383 -0.82 18.96 13.22
C VAL A 383 0.70 18.96 13.38
N SER A 384 1.41 18.25 12.50
CA SER A 384 2.87 18.19 12.56
C SER A 384 3.58 19.28 11.76
N GLU A 385 2.82 20.13 11.06
CA GLU A 385 3.29 21.16 10.13
C GLU A 385 4.31 20.61 9.11
N ARG A 386 4.00 19.44 8.54
CA ARG A 386 4.87 18.71 7.62
C ARG A 386 4.10 18.13 6.47
N PHE A 387 4.78 17.96 5.34
CA PHE A 387 4.28 17.09 4.29
C PHE A 387 4.58 15.63 4.66
N LYS A 388 3.56 14.77 4.62
CA LYS A 388 3.68 13.34 4.87
C LYS A 388 3.43 12.55 3.60
N CYS A 389 4.38 11.69 3.27
CA CYS A 389 4.24 10.67 2.25
C CYS A 389 3.45 9.50 2.82
N ALA A 390 2.46 9.01 2.06
CA ALA A 390 1.60 7.89 2.47
C ALA A 390 2.33 6.53 2.57
N CYS A 391 3.61 6.45 2.16
CA CYS A 391 4.39 5.20 2.14
C CYS A 391 5.16 4.97 3.46
N HIS A 392 6.48 4.73 3.42
CA HIS A 392 7.36 4.34 4.55
C HIS A 392 7.76 5.49 5.49
N GLY A 393 6.82 6.39 5.80
CA GLY A 393 7.07 7.52 6.72
C GLY A 393 7.98 8.61 6.14
N GLY A 394 8.05 8.74 4.81
CA GLY A 394 8.64 9.91 4.16
C GLY A 394 8.01 11.21 4.68
N ALA A 395 8.81 12.15 5.12
CA ALA A 395 8.33 13.44 5.61
C ALA A 395 9.19 14.57 5.09
N PHE A 396 8.57 15.72 4.85
CA PHE A 396 9.23 16.93 4.39
C PHE A 396 8.79 18.13 5.24
N ASP A 397 9.68 19.11 5.38
CA ASP A 397 9.36 20.36 6.03
C ASP A 397 8.44 21.23 5.17
N ARG A 398 8.05 22.39 5.69
CA ARG A 398 7.18 23.34 5.00
C ARG A 398 7.71 23.77 3.63
N ASP A 399 9.03 23.74 3.40
CA ASP A 399 9.69 24.11 2.15
C ASP A 399 9.93 22.94 1.20
N GLY A 400 9.47 21.75 1.57
CA GLY A 400 9.56 20.51 0.81
C GLY A 400 10.88 19.76 0.97
N LYS A 401 11.75 20.16 1.91
CA LYS A 401 13.03 19.48 2.17
C LYS A 401 12.81 18.21 3.00
N VAL A 402 13.55 17.15 2.67
CA VAL A 402 13.43 15.85 3.36
C VAL A 402 13.78 15.97 4.83
N LEU A 403 12.87 15.55 5.70
CA LEU A 403 13.06 15.43 7.15
C LEU A 403 13.23 13.97 7.58
N ALA A 404 12.49 13.05 6.96
CA ALA A 404 12.50 11.64 7.34
C ALA A 404 12.09 10.73 6.17
N GLY A 405 12.34 9.44 6.35
CA GLY A 405 12.12 8.41 5.34
C GLY A 405 13.20 8.38 4.25
N PRO A 406 13.14 7.42 3.33
CA PRO A 406 14.08 7.24 2.23
C PRO A 406 13.90 8.14 0.98
N PRO A 407 12.99 9.13 0.85
CA PRO A 407 13.04 10.04 -0.30
C PRO A 407 14.43 10.67 -0.46
N PRO A 408 15.08 10.57 -1.64
CA PRO A 408 16.49 10.95 -1.78
C PRO A 408 16.69 12.46 -1.99
N ARG A 409 15.61 13.22 -2.22
CA ARG A 409 15.63 14.64 -2.58
C ARG A 409 14.34 15.36 -2.15
N PRO A 410 14.33 16.71 -2.11
CA PRO A 410 13.14 17.50 -1.81
C PRO A 410 11.97 17.28 -2.78
N LEU A 411 10.77 17.68 -2.36
CA LEU A 411 9.57 17.72 -3.20
C LEU A 411 9.79 18.64 -4.42
N ASP A 412 9.27 18.20 -5.56
CA ASP A 412 9.35 18.97 -6.80
C ASP A 412 8.50 20.23 -6.70
N ARG A 413 9.14 21.39 -6.94
CA ARG A 413 8.45 22.67 -7.07
C ARG A 413 7.95 22.82 -8.50
N LEU A 414 6.68 23.16 -8.64
CA LEU A 414 6.02 23.36 -9.92
C LEU A 414 6.09 24.83 -10.32
N GLN A 415 6.27 25.08 -11.63
CA GLN A 415 6.21 26.44 -12.17
C GLN A 415 4.77 26.96 -12.09
N TRP A 416 4.61 28.19 -11.64
CA TRP A 416 3.30 28.81 -11.46
C TRP A 416 3.30 30.25 -11.96
N ARG A 417 2.12 30.77 -12.27
CA ARG A 417 1.88 32.17 -12.60
C ARG A 417 0.48 32.60 -12.19
N VAL A 418 0.26 33.89 -12.01
CA VAL A 418 -1.07 34.47 -11.81
C VAL A 418 -1.49 35.22 -13.06
N GLU A 419 -2.66 34.87 -13.61
CA GLU A 419 -3.29 35.56 -14.74
C GLU A 419 -4.75 35.82 -14.38
N ASP A 420 -5.23 37.05 -14.53
CA ASP A 420 -6.63 37.42 -14.29
C ASP A 420 -7.18 36.97 -12.92
N ASN A 421 -6.39 37.15 -11.85
CA ASN A 421 -6.72 36.71 -10.48
C ASN A 421 -6.82 35.18 -10.29
N ILE A 422 -6.27 34.39 -11.22
CA ILE A 422 -6.24 32.92 -11.18
C ILE A 422 -4.80 32.43 -11.10
N VAL A 423 -4.52 31.59 -10.10
CA VAL A 423 -3.26 30.85 -9.99
C VAL A 423 -3.29 29.72 -11.01
N LYS A 424 -2.28 29.67 -11.87
CA LYS A 424 -2.07 28.61 -12.87
C LYS A 424 -0.75 27.90 -12.61
N VAL A 425 -0.71 26.61 -12.95
CA VAL A 425 0.47 25.75 -12.82
C VAL A 425 0.81 25.11 -14.16
N GLU A 426 2.10 25.00 -14.45
CA GLU A 426 2.61 24.34 -15.65
C GLU A 426 2.60 22.82 -15.46
N VAL A 427 1.93 22.10 -16.35
CA VAL A 427 1.91 20.63 -16.39
C VAL A 427 2.22 20.13 -17.80
N VAL A 428 2.51 18.83 -17.91
CA VAL A 428 2.85 18.13 -19.15
C VAL A 428 1.79 17.09 -19.49
#